data_AF-A0A942SBP1-F1
#
_entry.id   AF-A0A942SBP1-F1
#
_cell.length_a   1.000
_cell.length_b   1.000
_cell.length_c   1.000
_cell.angle_alpha   90.00
_cell.angle_beta   90.00
_cell.angle_gamma   90.00
#
_symmetry.space_group_name_H-M   'P 1'
#
loop_
_entity.id
_entity.type
_entity.pdbx_description
1 polymer ?
#
loop_
_entity_poly.entity_id
_entity_poly.type
_entity_poly.pdbx_seq_one_letter_code
_entity_poly.pdbx_strand_id
1 'polypeptide(L)'
;MKIKELKADLQTINETLNFKYEEQKNNQGQISQSTFTNLISFRNGINLLENTGLLKNEINQIKKSGIFSTTQDDLTLNFTEGRSLKLPMDSLIKIVVALNTSLSKITGTTRENSISIKLPKINDFEDLAKTSSTFHTILTQSIINDEINGQVKIDSVENGSIWLDIYLGSAPALALVGGLAWSAAVVYKKIQEGRIIEEHVKSLKIKNESLKEIKDAQKKAIDLMIDAEANQLYSENFKVADNHEQIERLKHSIKLLSEQIDKGAEIHPALNTPENVSNLFPDMKHLELLESRIKKLTE
;
A
#
# COMPACT_ATOMS: atom_id res chain seq x y z
N MET A 1 2.84 7.99 -4.03
CA MET A 1 2.28 6.89 -4.84
C MET A 1 3.43 6.06 -5.33
N LYS A 2 3.43 4.75 -5.06
CA LYS A 2 4.45 3.86 -5.62
C LYS A 2 4.34 3.84 -7.12
N ILE A 3 5.45 3.67 -7.85
CA ILE A 3 5.39 3.59 -9.32
C ILE A 3 4.54 2.38 -9.74
N LYS A 4 4.57 1.31 -8.95
CA LYS A 4 3.71 0.14 -9.14
C LYS A 4 2.22 0.39 -8.88
N GLU A 5 1.87 1.21 -7.88
CA GLU A 5 0.47 1.62 -7.65
C GLU A 5 -0.04 2.43 -8.86
N LEU A 6 0.75 3.41 -9.31
CA LEU A 6 0.45 4.17 -10.51
C LEU A 6 0.28 3.27 -11.74
N LYS A 7 1.12 2.23 -11.89
CA LYS A 7 0.97 1.26 -12.97
C LYS A 7 -0.36 0.50 -12.90
N ALA A 8 -0.76 0.05 -11.71
CA ALA A 8 -2.04 -0.63 -11.52
C ALA A 8 -3.22 0.30 -11.87
N ASP A 9 -3.19 1.54 -11.37
CA ASP A 9 -4.21 2.56 -11.69
C ASP A 9 -4.26 2.82 -13.20
N LEU A 10 -3.11 2.99 -13.87
CA LEU A 10 -3.04 3.20 -15.31
C LEU A 10 -3.51 1.99 -16.13
N GLN A 11 -3.41 0.77 -15.60
CA GLN A 11 -3.97 -0.41 -16.25
C GLN A 11 -5.51 -0.36 -16.25
N THR A 12 -6.12 -0.10 -15.10
CA THR A 12 -7.58 0.08 -14.99
C THR A 12 -8.09 1.28 -15.79
N ILE A 13 -7.32 2.38 -15.82
CA ILE A 13 -7.63 3.54 -16.64
C ILE A 13 -7.61 3.17 -18.13
N ASN A 14 -6.65 2.37 -18.61
CA ASN A 14 -6.63 1.97 -20.03
C ASN A 14 -7.84 1.13 -20.44
N GLU A 15 -8.37 0.31 -19.53
CA GLU A 15 -9.56 -0.50 -19.78
C GLU A 15 -10.82 0.36 -19.89
N THR A 16 -10.87 1.48 -19.17
CA THR A 16 -12.06 2.35 -19.07
C THR A 16 -12.00 3.58 -19.97
N LEU A 17 -10.81 4.11 -20.26
CA LEU A 17 -10.56 5.30 -21.06
C LEU A 17 -10.62 4.96 -22.57
N ASN A 18 -11.80 4.59 -23.03
CA ASN A 18 -12.08 4.29 -24.42
C ASN A 18 -13.44 4.87 -24.83
N PHE A 19 -13.58 5.19 -26.11
CA PHE A 19 -14.82 5.67 -26.71
C PHE A 19 -14.89 5.19 -28.16
N LYS A 20 -16.09 5.21 -28.76
CA LYS A 20 -16.24 5.04 -30.21
C LYS A 20 -16.64 6.36 -30.84
N TYR A 21 -16.19 6.58 -32.06
CA TYR A 21 -16.48 7.75 -32.86
C TYR A 21 -16.90 7.32 -34.26
N GLU A 22 -18.08 7.75 -34.68
CA GLU A 22 -18.66 7.43 -35.97
C GLU A 22 -19.03 8.72 -36.71
N GLU A 23 -18.77 8.75 -38.01
CA GLU A 23 -19.11 9.87 -38.89
C GLU A 23 -20.34 9.53 -39.70
N GLN A 24 -21.35 10.39 -39.63
CA GLN A 24 -22.62 10.22 -40.32
C GLN A 24 -22.67 11.11 -41.56
N LYS A 25 -23.05 10.51 -42.69
CA LYS A 25 -23.22 11.19 -43.97
C LYS A 25 -24.66 11.63 -44.15
N ASN A 26 -24.85 12.83 -44.68
CA ASN A 26 -26.15 13.31 -45.13
C ASN A 26 -26.58 12.60 -46.44
N ASN A 27 -27.81 12.89 -46.88
CA ASN A 27 -28.38 12.34 -48.12
C ASN A 27 -27.58 12.68 -49.40
N GLN A 28 -26.63 13.62 -49.33
CA GLN A 28 -25.73 14.02 -50.42
C GLN A 28 -24.35 13.35 -50.31
N GLY A 29 -24.16 12.44 -49.35
CA GLY A 29 -22.90 11.72 -49.12
C GLY A 29 -21.83 12.52 -48.38
N GLN A 30 -22.13 13.74 -47.93
CA GLN A 30 -21.19 14.59 -47.17
C GLN A 30 -21.31 14.29 -45.67
N ILE A 31 -20.18 14.28 -44.95
CA ILE A 31 -20.18 14.10 -43.50
C ILE A 31 -20.78 15.35 -42.85
N SER A 32 -21.90 15.19 -42.16
CA SER A 32 -22.62 16.29 -41.52
C SER A 32 -22.52 16.25 -39.99
N GLN A 33 -22.46 15.05 -39.43
CA GLN A 33 -22.51 14.82 -37.99
C GLN A 33 -21.50 13.77 -37.58
N SER A 34 -21.12 13.82 -36.31
CA SER A 34 -20.31 12.81 -35.67
C SER A 34 -20.91 12.42 -34.34
N THR A 35 -20.89 11.12 -34.05
CA THR A 35 -21.47 10.54 -32.85
C THR A 35 -20.38 9.89 -32.04
N PHE A 36 -20.31 10.27 -30.76
CA PHE A 36 -19.52 9.58 -29.75
C PHE A 36 -20.41 8.59 -29.00
N THR A 37 -19.89 7.41 -28.70
CA THR A 37 -20.56 6.44 -27.80
C THR A 37 -19.57 5.86 -26.79
N ASN A 38 -20.08 5.22 -25.74
CA ASN A 38 -19.33 4.76 -24.57
C ASN A 38 -18.73 5.90 -23.73
N LEU A 39 -19.44 7.02 -23.64
CA LEU A 39 -18.97 8.19 -22.90
C LEU A 39 -18.98 7.99 -21.38
N ILE A 40 -19.82 7.10 -20.84
CA ILE A 40 -19.81 6.76 -19.41
C ILE A 40 -18.48 6.14 -19.03
N SER A 41 -18.03 5.12 -19.78
CA SER A 41 -16.72 4.47 -19.54
C SER A 41 -15.60 5.50 -19.67
N PHE A 42 -15.62 6.30 -20.73
CA PHE A 42 -14.62 7.35 -20.94
C PHE A 42 -14.56 8.35 -19.78
N ARG A 43 -15.70 8.87 -19.32
CA ARG A 43 -15.77 9.80 -18.18
C ARG A 43 -15.25 9.16 -16.89
N ASN A 44 -15.57 7.89 -16.64
CA ASN A 44 -15.03 7.14 -15.51
C ASN A 44 -13.50 7.04 -15.60
N GLY A 45 -12.95 6.70 -16.76
CA GLY A 45 -11.51 6.67 -17.00
C GLY A 45 -10.83 8.02 -16.76
N ILE A 46 -11.45 9.13 -17.17
CA ILE A 46 -10.95 10.48 -16.89
C ILE A 46 -10.95 10.81 -15.40
N ASN A 47 -11.99 10.44 -14.66
CA ASN A 47 -12.06 10.69 -13.21
C ASN A 47 -11.01 9.86 -12.45
N LEU A 48 -10.83 8.60 -12.84
CA LEU A 48 -9.74 7.76 -12.31
C LEU A 48 -8.37 8.37 -12.62
N LEU A 49 -8.16 8.85 -13.84
CA LEU A 49 -6.91 9.51 -14.24
C LEU A 49 -6.66 10.80 -13.45
N GLU A 50 -7.70 11.59 -13.15
CA GLU A 50 -7.57 12.80 -12.34
C GLU A 50 -7.06 12.50 -10.92
N ASN A 51 -7.51 11.39 -10.31
CA ASN A 51 -7.06 10.95 -8.99
C ASN A 51 -5.55 10.66 -8.94
N THR A 52 -4.94 10.30 -10.07
CA THR A 52 -3.48 10.10 -10.15
C THR A 52 -2.69 11.42 -10.07
N GLY A 53 -3.35 12.56 -10.31
CA GLY A 53 -2.73 13.88 -10.36
C GLY A 53 -1.92 14.17 -11.63
N LEU A 54 -1.87 13.24 -12.59
CA LEU A 54 -1.19 13.41 -13.88
C LEU A 54 -2.09 14.12 -14.91
N LEU A 55 -1.48 14.67 -15.97
CA LEU A 55 -2.17 15.18 -17.16
C LEU A 55 -3.32 16.18 -16.87
N LYS A 56 -3.16 16.99 -15.81
CA LYS A 56 -4.19 17.92 -15.32
C LYS A 56 -4.68 18.87 -16.41
N ASN A 57 -3.79 19.32 -17.30
CA ASN A 57 -4.14 20.26 -18.35
C ASN A 57 -5.05 19.62 -19.40
N GLU A 58 -4.70 18.42 -19.85
CA GLU A 58 -5.43 17.62 -20.83
C GLU A 58 -6.80 17.22 -20.27
N ILE A 59 -6.85 16.77 -19.02
CA ILE A 59 -8.09 16.43 -18.31
C ILE A 59 -9.01 17.65 -18.22
N ASN A 60 -8.48 18.80 -17.80
CA ASN A 60 -9.27 20.02 -17.65
C ASN A 60 -9.84 20.52 -18.99
N GLN A 61 -9.11 20.35 -20.10
CA GLN A 61 -9.63 20.69 -21.43
C GLN A 61 -10.82 19.80 -21.80
N ILE A 62 -10.72 18.49 -21.57
CA ILE A 62 -11.78 17.53 -21.88
C ILE A 62 -13.00 17.71 -20.97
N LYS A 63 -12.80 17.96 -19.67
CA LYS A 63 -13.90 18.20 -18.72
C LYS A 63 -14.71 19.45 -19.00
N LYS A 64 -14.14 20.44 -19.70
CA LYS A 64 -14.85 21.64 -20.16
C LYS A 64 -15.66 21.41 -21.44
N SER A 65 -15.54 20.24 -22.08
CA SER A 65 -16.22 19.93 -23.33
C SER A 65 -17.66 19.44 -23.14
N GLY A 66 -18.41 19.37 -24.23
CA GLY A 66 -19.77 18.84 -24.28
C GLY A 66 -19.93 17.40 -23.78
N ILE A 67 -18.84 16.62 -23.69
CA ILE A 67 -18.85 15.23 -23.22
C ILE A 67 -19.15 15.14 -21.72
N PHE A 68 -18.74 16.15 -20.95
CA PHE A 68 -18.93 16.23 -19.50
C PHE A 68 -20.15 17.06 -19.08
N SER A 69 -20.79 17.76 -20.02
CA SER A 69 -22.04 18.49 -19.76
C SER A 69 -23.29 17.62 -19.89
N THR A 70 -23.15 16.37 -20.34
CA THR A 70 -24.25 15.41 -20.48
C THR A 70 -24.01 14.16 -19.64
N THR A 71 -25.09 13.55 -19.15
CA THR A 71 -25.08 12.24 -18.48
C THR A 71 -25.31 11.08 -19.45
N GLN A 72 -25.66 11.36 -20.70
CA GLN A 72 -25.90 10.34 -21.74
C GLN A 72 -24.61 9.62 -22.14
N ASP A 73 -24.74 8.36 -22.52
CA ASP A 73 -23.62 7.52 -22.97
C ASP A 73 -23.19 7.82 -24.42
N ASP A 74 -24.03 8.54 -25.14
CA ASP A 74 -23.77 9.02 -26.49
C ASP A 74 -23.91 10.55 -26.59
N LEU A 75 -23.25 11.12 -27.60
CA LEU A 75 -23.32 12.54 -27.93
C LEU A 75 -23.14 12.71 -29.43
N THR A 76 -24.11 13.35 -30.08
CA THR A 76 -24.03 13.71 -31.50
C THR A 76 -23.74 15.20 -31.64
N LEU A 77 -22.71 15.53 -32.41
CA LEU A 77 -22.25 16.88 -32.69
C LEU A 77 -22.18 17.13 -34.19
N ASN A 78 -22.03 18.39 -34.58
CA ASN A 78 -21.62 18.68 -35.95
C ASN A 78 -20.19 18.18 -36.19
N PHE A 79 -19.85 17.92 -37.44
CA PHE A 79 -18.56 17.32 -37.81
C PHE A 79 -17.35 18.09 -37.28
N THR A 80 -17.34 19.42 -37.38
CA THR A 80 -16.21 20.26 -36.97
C THR A 80 -16.00 20.20 -35.46
N GLU A 81 -17.07 20.35 -34.69
CA GLU A 81 -17.04 20.24 -33.22
C GLU A 81 -16.59 18.84 -32.80
N GLY A 82 -17.18 17.79 -33.37
CA GLY A 82 -16.80 16.42 -33.05
C GLY A 82 -15.33 16.13 -33.35
N ARG A 83 -14.82 16.58 -34.49
CA ARG A 83 -13.40 16.41 -34.83
C ARG A 83 -12.48 17.19 -33.89
N SER A 84 -12.87 18.39 -33.49
CA SER A 84 -12.09 19.22 -32.56
C SER A 84 -11.98 18.60 -31.16
N LEU A 85 -12.99 17.83 -30.73
CA LEU A 85 -12.98 17.09 -29.46
C LEU A 85 -12.27 15.75 -29.56
N LYS A 86 -12.43 15.04 -30.68
CA LYS A 86 -11.81 13.73 -30.90
C LYS A 86 -10.29 13.79 -30.77
N LEU A 87 -9.66 14.82 -31.33
CA LEU A 87 -8.20 14.94 -31.38
C LEU A 87 -7.56 14.99 -29.96
N PRO A 88 -7.97 15.89 -29.05
CA PRO A 88 -7.53 15.86 -27.65
C PRO A 88 -7.79 14.53 -26.94
N MET A 89 -8.96 13.91 -27.15
CA MET A 89 -9.30 12.62 -26.52
C MET A 89 -8.38 11.49 -26.99
N ASP A 90 -8.18 11.34 -28.30
CA ASP A 90 -7.25 10.37 -28.88
C ASP A 90 -5.82 10.60 -28.39
N SER A 91 -5.40 11.87 -28.31
CA SER A 91 -4.08 12.24 -27.81
C SER A 91 -3.91 11.81 -26.36
N LEU A 92 -4.91 12.08 -25.51
CA LEU A 92 -4.89 11.67 -24.12
C LEU A 92 -4.78 10.16 -23.98
N ILE A 93 -5.62 9.39 -24.71
CA ILE A 93 -5.56 7.92 -24.70
C ILE A 93 -4.16 7.44 -25.10
N LYS A 94 -3.59 7.99 -26.17
CA LYS A 94 -2.23 7.62 -26.62
C LYS A 94 -1.17 7.89 -25.57
N ILE A 95 -1.24 9.04 -24.87
CA ILE A 95 -0.31 9.38 -23.79
C ILE A 95 -0.44 8.38 -22.64
N VAL A 96 -1.67 8.07 -22.21
CA VAL A 96 -1.92 7.11 -21.12
C VAL A 96 -1.44 5.70 -21.48
N VAL A 97 -1.69 5.24 -22.71
CA VAL A 97 -1.20 3.95 -23.21
C VAL A 97 0.33 3.92 -23.26
N ALA A 98 0.96 4.99 -23.76
CA ALA A 98 2.42 5.08 -23.85
C ALA A 98 3.07 5.11 -22.46
N LEU A 99 2.47 5.85 -21.51
CA LEU A 99 2.91 5.88 -20.11
C LEU A 99 2.79 4.50 -19.47
N ASN A 100 1.63 3.84 -19.59
CA ASN A 100 1.44 2.50 -19.03
C ASN A 100 2.42 1.48 -19.63
N THR A 101 2.66 1.55 -20.94
CA THR A 101 3.62 0.68 -21.63
C THR A 101 5.05 0.92 -21.13
N SER A 102 5.44 2.18 -20.96
CA SER A 102 6.77 2.56 -20.50
C SER A 102 6.99 2.13 -19.05
N LEU A 103 6.02 2.41 -18.17
CA LEU A 103 6.05 1.99 -16.78
C LEU A 103 6.07 0.47 -16.65
N SER A 104 5.29 -0.24 -17.45
CA SER A 104 5.27 -1.71 -17.45
C SER A 104 6.63 -2.32 -17.76
N LYS A 105 7.44 -1.66 -18.59
CA LYS A 105 8.82 -2.08 -18.90
C LYS A 105 9.81 -1.75 -17.78
N ILE A 106 9.57 -0.68 -17.02
CA ILE A 106 10.50 -0.19 -15.98
C ILE A 106 10.27 -0.90 -14.64
N THR A 107 9.02 -1.18 -14.25
CA THR A 107 8.70 -1.67 -12.89
C THR A 107 8.86 -3.17 -12.70
N GLY A 108 9.17 -3.93 -13.76
CA GLY A 108 9.21 -5.40 -13.72
C GLY A 108 7.87 -6.05 -13.31
N THR A 109 7.92 -7.35 -13.02
CA THR A 109 6.81 -8.15 -12.48
C THR A 109 7.10 -8.50 -11.02
N THR A 110 6.16 -8.21 -10.12
CA THR A 110 6.29 -8.61 -8.70
C THR A 110 6.00 -10.11 -8.58
N ARG A 111 6.90 -10.85 -7.94
CA ARG A 111 6.71 -12.30 -7.71
C ARG A 111 5.61 -12.55 -6.69
N GLU A 112 4.91 -13.67 -6.83
CA GLU A 112 4.03 -14.18 -5.76
C GLU A 112 4.85 -14.39 -4.46
N ASN A 113 4.19 -14.32 -3.30
CA ASN A 113 4.84 -14.41 -1.98
C ASN A 113 5.89 -13.32 -1.73
N SER A 114 5.63 -12.09 -2.21
CA SER A 114 6.49 -10.93 -1.96
C SER A 114 5.78 -9.88 -1.10
N ILE A 115 6.58 -9.07 -0.42
CA ILE A 115 6.14 -7.90 0.34
C ILE A 115 6.87 -6.66 -0.15
N SER A 116 6.30 -5.49 0.10
CA SER A 116 6.96 -4.20 -0.14
C SER A 116 7.21 -3.49 1.19
N ILE A 117 8.48 -3.21 1.48
CA ILE A 117 8.90 -2.49 2.69
C ILE A 117 9.35 -1.08 2.31
N LYS A 118 8.73 -0.07 2.91
CA LYS A 118 9.25 1.30 2.91
C LYS A 118 10.26 1.41 4.02
N LEU A 119 11.49 1.77 3.68
CA LEU A 119 12.48 2.07 4.70
C LEU A 119 12.14 3.41 5.39
N PRO A 120 12.53 3.56 6.67
CA PRO A 120 12.53 4.86 7.35
C PRO A 120 13.48 5.83 6.63
N LYS A 121 13.50 7.09 7.07
CA LYS A 121 14.39 8.09 6.45
C LYS A 121 15.86 7.67 6.57
N ILE A 122 16.51 7.49 5.43
CA ILE A 122 17.94 7.15 5.31
C ILE A 122 18.70 8.40 4.88
N ASN A 123 19.73 8.80 5.64
CA ASN A 123 20.54 9.99 5.30
C ASN A 123 21.89 9.62 4.69
N ASP A 124 22.44 8.45 5.06
CA ASP A 124 23.73 7.97 4.59
C ASP A 124 23.77 6.43 4.45
N PHE A 125 24.93 5.91 4.03
CA PHE A 125 25.13 4.46 3.86
C PHE A 125 25.16 3.69 5.18
N GLU A 126 25.48 4.34 6.29
CA GLU A 126 25.52 3.69 7.60
C GLU A 126 24.09 3.46 8.11
N ASP A 127 23.21 4.46 7.95
CA ASP A 127 21.77 4.34 8.18
C ASP A 127 21.18 3.20 7.36
N LEU A 128 21.49 3.15 6.05
CA LEU A 128 21.02 2.09 5.18
C LEU A 128 21.47 0.71 5.66
N ALA A 129 22.76 0.55 5.96
CA ALA A 129 23.32 -0.72 6.42
C ALA A 129 22.67 -1.19 7.73
N LYS A 130 22.48 -0.30 8.71
CA LYS A 130 21.84 -0.60 10.00
C LYS A 130 20.38 -1.00 9.82
N THR A 131 19.63 -0.25 9.03
CA THR A 131 18.22 -0.53 8.75
C THR A 131 18.07 -1.85 7.98
N SER A 132 18.87 -2.07 6.94
CA SER A 132 18.86 -3.33 6.18
C SER A 132 19.24 -4.53 7.06
N SER A 133 20.23 -4.38 7.94
CA SER A 133 20.61 -5.43 8.90
C SER A 133 19.48 -5.73 9.88
N THR A 134 18.78 -4.71 10.35
CA THR A 134 17.63 -4.89 11.25
C THR A 134 16.49 -5.64 10.57
N PHE A 135 16.11 -5.25 9.34
CA PHE A 135 15.09 -5.97 8.56
C PHE A 135 15.51 -7.40 8.22
N HIS A 136 16.80 -7.61 7.91
CA HIS A 136 17.34 -8.95 7.72
C HIS A 136 17.13 -9.79 8.99
N THR A 137 17.48 -9.28 10.17
CA THR A 137 17.26 -9.97 11.45
C THR A 137 15.78 -10.28 11.68
N ILE A 138 14.89 -9.28 11.54
CA ILE A 138 13.44 -9.44 11.73
C ILE A 138 12.91 -10.59 10.87
N LEU A 139 13.22 -10.58 9.57
CA LEU A 139 12.67 -11.55 8.63
C LEU A 139 13.30 -12.93 8.83
N THR A 140 14.63 -13.02 8.94
CA THR A 140 15.33 -14.31 9.02
C THR A 140 15.02 -15.07 10.30
N GLN A 141 14.93 -14.40 11.44
CA GLN A 141 14.56 -15.02 12.72
C GLN A 141 13.13 -15.59 12.71
N SER A 142 12.25 -14.99 11.91
CA SER A 142 10.85 -15.38 11.85
C SER A 142 10.55 -16.48 10.84
N ILE A 143 11.09 -16.39 9.61
CA ILE A 143 10.64 -17.24 8.50
C ILE A 143 11.64 -18.31 8.04
N ILE A 144 12.92 -18.21 8.41
CA ILE A 144 13.94 -19.19 8.02
C ILE A 144 14.01 -20.27 9.09
N ASN A 145 13.14 -21.28 8.97
CA ASN A 145 13.10 -22.48 9.79
C ASN A 145 12.44 -23.62 9.00
N ASP A 146 12.55 -24.85 9.49
CA ASP A 146 12.08 -26.06 8.79
C ASP A 146 10.55 -26.11 8.61
N GLU A 147 9.78 -25.40 9.44
CA GLU A 147 8.31 -25.38 9.36
C GLU A 147 7.78 -24.36 8.33
N ILE A 148 8.35 -23.16 8.30
CA ILE A 148 7.92 -22.06 7.43
C ILE A 148 8.61 -22.11 6.06
N ASN A 149 9.85 -22.61 6.02
CA ASN A 149 10.69 -22.76 4.84
C ASN A 149 10.74 -21.49 3.98
N GLY A 150 10.88 -20.33 4.64
CA GLY A 150 10.96 -19.03 3.99
C GLY A 150 12.37 -18.68 3.52
N GLN A 151 12.47 -17.65 2.67
CA GLN A 151 13.73 -17.05 2.25
C GLN A 151 13.62 -15.53 2.25
N VAL A 152 14.74 -14.81 2.24
CA VAL A 152 14.75 -13.35 2.16
C VAL A 152 15.63 -12.95 0.99
N LYS A 153 15.04 -12.43 -0.09
CA LYS A 153 15.75 -11.93 -1.27
C LYS A 153 15.19 -10.59 -1.69
N ILE A 154 16.08 -9.62 -1.94
CA ILE A 154 15.70 -8.33 -2.53
C ILE A 154 15.39 -8.57 -4.01
N ASP A 155 14.17 -8.25 -4.41
CA ASP A 155 13.67 -8.40 -5.77
C ASP A 155 13.88 -7.13 -6.59
N SER A 156 13.52 -5.99 -6.01
CA SER A 156 13.66 -4.67 -6.63
C SER A 156 13.82 -3.57 -5.59
N VAL A 157 14.44 -2.47 -6.03
CA VAL A 157 14.55 -1.22 -5.29
C VAL A 157 13.96 -0.11 -6.15
N GLU A 158 13.01 0.66 -5.61
CA GLU A 158 12.41 1.79 -6.32
C GLU A 158 12.98 3.14 -5.87
N ASN A 159 13.16 4.05 -6.82
CA ASN A 159 13.64 5.42 -6.57
C ASN A 159 12.51 6.29 -5.99
N GLY A 160 12.81 7.02 -4.91
CA GLY A 160 11.86 7.83 -4.13
C GLY A 160 12.16 7.73 -2.64
N SER A 161 11.13 7.51 -1.80
CA SER A 161 11.34 6.81 -0.52
C SER A 161 11.88 5.42 -0.85
N ILE A 162 12.94 4.94 -0.18
CA ILE A 162 13.55 3.65 -0.54
C ILE A 162 12.54 2.53 -0.24
N TRP A 163 11.92 2.00 -1.30
CA TRP A 163 11.06 0.82 -1.22
C TRP A 163 11.84 -0.40 -1.65
N LEU A 164 11.78 -1.45 -0.82
CA LEU A 164 12.36 -2.75 -1.09
C LEU A 164 11.24 -3.76 -1.31
N ASP A 165 11.24 -4.43 -2.45
CA ASP A 165 10.43 -5.63 -2.62
C ASP A 165 11.23 -6.84 -2.20
N ILE A 166 10.64 -7.64 -1.32
CA ILE A 166 11.30 -8.81 -0.73
C ILE A 166 10.47 -10.05 -1.05
N TYR A 167 11.10 -11.01 -1.72
CA TYR A 167 10.51 -12.32 -1.97
C TYR A 167 10.74 -13.25 -0.77
N LEU A 168 9.65 -13.81 -0.25
CA LEU A 168 9.63 -14.63 0.97
C LEU A 168 9.67 -16.14 0.72
N GLY A 169 9.51 -16.58 -0.54
CA GLY A 169 9.56 -18.00 -0.92
C GLY A 169 8.24 -18.75 -0.81
N SER A 170 7.56 -18.67 0.33
CA SER A 170 6.39 -19.49 0.63
C SER A 170 5.18 -18.65 1.09
N ALA A 171 3.97 -19.16 0.88
CA ALA A 171 2.74 -18.52 1.36
C ALA A 171 2.66 -18.48 2.90
N PRO A 172 3.09 -19.52 3.66
CA PRO A 172 3.20 -19.43 5.12
C PRO A 172 4.18 -18.34 5.59
N ALA A 173 5.31 -18.15 4.90
CA ALA A 173 6.24 -17.06 5.23
C ALA A 173 5.58 -15.68 5.01
N LEU A 174 4.81 -15.51 3.94
CA LEU A 174 4.04 -14.29 3.69
C LEU A 174 3.00 -14.03 4.78
N ALA A 175 2.24 -15.06 5.18
CA ALA A 175 1.23 -14.95 6.22
C ALA A 175 1.86 -14.57 7.58
N LEU A 176 2.98 -15.22 7.94
CA LEU A 176 3.70 -14.92 9.18
C LEU A 176 4.25 -13.49 9.19
N VAL A 177 4.80 -13.00 8.07
CA VAL A 177 5.26 -11.60 7.98
C VAL A 177 4.09 -10.61 8.06
N GLY A 178 2.95 -10.93 7.47
CA GLY A 178 1.72 -10.15 7.63
C GLY A 178 1.30 -10.05 9.10
N GLY A 179 1.25 -11.19 9.80
CA GLY A 179 0.97 -11.24 11.24
C GLY A 179 1.99 -10.45 12.08
N LEU A 180 3.29 -10.57 11.77
CA LEU A 180 4.34 -9.79 12.43
C LEU A 180 4.17 -8.29 12.24
N ALA A 181 3.86 -7.86 11.02
CA ALA A 181 3.58 -6.46 10.72
C ALA A 181 2.37 -5.96 11.53
N TRP A 182 1.32 -6.76 11.64
CA TRP A 182 0.16 -6.44 12.46
C TRP A 182 0.55 -6.29 13.92
N SER A 183 1.12 -7.32 14.54
CA SER A 183 1.52 -7.30 15.95
C SER A 183 2.46 -6.14 16.28
N ALA A 184 3.44 -5.87 15.42
CA ALA A 184 4.34 -4.72 15.58
C ALA A 184 3.61 -3.37 15.51
N ALA A 185 2.62 -3.24 14.63
CA ALA A 185 1.79 -2.05 14.52
C ALA A 185 0.88 -1.84 15.75
N VAL A 186 0.33 -2.92 16.32
CA VAL A 186 -0.46 -2.85 17.57
C VAL A 186 0.43 -2.44 18.75
N VAL A 187 1.66 -2.99 18.84
CA VAL A 187 2.66 -2.59 19.85
C VAL A 187 3.07 -1.12 19.67
N TYR A 188 3.34 -0.70 18.43
CA TYR A 188 3.64 0.69 18.10
C TYR A 188 2.52 1.65 18.54
N LYS A 189 1.26 1.31 18.26
CA LYS A 189 0.09 2.09 18.72
C LYS A 189 0.13 2.24 20.24
N LYS A 190 0.38 1.15 20.98
CA LYS A 190 0.45 1.18 22.45
C LYS A 190 1.57 2.08 22.98
N ILE A 191 2.72 2.09 22.30
CA ILE A 191 3.84 3.00 22.62
C ILE A 191 3.41 4.46 22.44
N GLN A 192 2.72 4.79 21.34
CA GLN A 192 2.24 6.17 21.11
C GLN A 192 1.19 6.61 22.14
N GLU A 193 0.22 5.74 22.47
CA GLU A 193 -0.74 6.00 23.55
C GLU A 193 -0.01 6.29 24.87
N GLY A 194 1.04 5.51 25.17
CA GLY A 194 1.86 5.69 26.35
C GLY A 194 2.56 7.06 26.39
N ARG A 195 3.13 7.50 25.26
CA ARG A 195 3.76 8.83 25.13
C ARG A 195 2.76 9.96 25.35
N ILE A 196 1.54 9.85 24.83
CA ILE A 196 0.48 10.85 25.03
C ILE A 196 0.13 10.97 26.52
N ILE A 197 -0.02 9.83 27.21
CA ILE A 197 -0.27 9.82 28.66
C ILE A 197 0.89 10.45 29.42
N GLU A 198 2.14 10.14 29.05
CA GLU A 198 3.33 10.72 29.69
C GLU A 198 3.34 12.25 29.57
N GLU A 199 3.10 12.79 28.37
CA GLU A 199 3.05 14.24 28.15
C GLU A 199 1.88 14.89 28.90
N HIS A 200 0.73 14.23 28.97
CA HIS A 200 -0.39 14.72 29.76
C HIS A 200 -0.04 14.79 31.25
N VAL A 201 0.57 13.75 31.81
CA VAL A 201 0.99 13.70 33.22
C VAL A 201 2.06 14.76 33.52
N LYS A 202 3.02 14.98 32.61
CA LYS A 202 3.99 16.08 32.71
C LYS A 202 3.30 17.44 32.74
N SER A 203 2.29 17.65 31.90
CA SER A 203 1.54 18.91 31.86
C SER A 203 0.81 19.21 33.17
N LEU A 204 0.40 18.18 33.90
CA LEU A 204 -0.23 18.29 35.22
C LEU A 204 0.78 18.60 36.35
N LYS A 205 2.08 18.78 36.03
CA LYS A 205 3.17 19.03 36.99
C LYS A 205 3.25 17.97 38.10
N ILE A 206 2.88 16.74 37.78
CA ILE A 206 2.96 15.61 38.69
C ILE A 206 4.43 15.32 39.03
N LYS A 207 4.70 14.87 40.25
CA LYS A 207 6.06 14.59 40.75
C LYS A 207 6.79 13.59 39.84
N ASN A 208 8.11 13.78 39.69
CA ASN A 208 8.98 12.92 38.89
C ASN A 208 8.92 11.43 39.28
N GLU A 209 8.63 11.12 40.55
CA GLU A 209 8.50 9.75 41.04
C GLU A 209 7.27 9.04 40.43
N SER A 210 6.12 9.70 40.39
CA SER A 210 4.91 9.14 39.75
C SER A 210 5.05 9.03 38.23
N LEU A 211 5.80 9.95 37.60
CA LEU A 211 6.16 9.82 36.18
C LEU A 211 6.98 8.56 35.91
N LYS A 212 7.90 8.21 36.83
CA LYS A 212 8.70 6.99 36.73
C LYS A 212 7.84 5.74 36.88
N GLU A 213 6.92 5.72 37.85
CA GLU A 213 5.99 4.60 38.05
C GLU A 213 5.11 4.36 36.81
N ILE A 214 4.62 5.43 36.18
CA ILE A 214 3.83 5.33 34.95
C ILE A 214 4.66 4.75 33.81
N LYS A 215 5.91 5.18 33.63
CA LYS A 215 6.81 4.60 32.63
C LYS A 215 7.07 3.13 32.86
N ASP A 216 7.34 2.74 34.10
CA ASP A 216 7.60 1.35 34.46
C ASP A 216 6.36 0.47 34.23
N ALA A 217 5.17 0.98 34.55
CA ALA A 217 3.90 0.29 34.27
C ALA A 217 3.64 0.17 32.76
N GLN A 218 3.87 1.23 31.98
CA GLN A 218 3.74 1.20 30.52
C GLN A 218 4.70 0.21 29.88
N LYS A 219 5.97 0.19 30.32
CA LYS A 219 6.96 -0.77 29.82
C LYS A 219 6.51 -2.20 30.07
N LYS A 220 6.07 -2.53 31.29
CA LYS A 220 5.54 -3.85 31.62
C LYS A 220 4.32 -4.21 30.77
N ALA A 221 3.41 -3.27 30.53
CA ALA A 221 2.24 -3.49 29.69
C ALA A 221 2.63 -3.78 28.23
N ILE A 222 3.63 -3.08 27.70
CA ILE A 222 4.17 -3.32 26.36
C ILE A 222 4.85 -4.69 26.29
N ASP A 223 5.66 -5.05 27.29
CA ASP A 223 6.34 -6.36 27.32
C ASP A 223 5.31 -7.52 27.36
N LEU A 224 4.27 -7.41 28.20
CA LEU A 224 3.17 -8.39 28.25
C LEU A 224 2.42 -8.49 26.91
N MET A 225 2.26 -7.37 26.22
CA MET A 225 1.60 -7.31 24.93
C MET A 225 2.44 -7.97 23.83
N ILE A 226 3.75 -7.70 23.80
CA ILE A 226 4.69 -8.37 22.89
C ILE A 226 4.66 -9.89 23.15
N ASP A 227 4.66 -10.30 24.42
CA ASP A 227 4.56 -11.71 24.79
C ASP A 227 3.28 -12.35 24.27
N ALA A 228 2.13 -11.71 24.47
CA ALA A 228 0.85 -12.25 24.04
C ALA A 228 0.73 -12.32 22.51
N GLU A 229 1.18 -11.28 21.80
CA GLU A 229 1.18 -11.23 20.33
C GLU A 229 2.13 -12.29 19.74
N ALA A 230 3.32 -12.47 20.31
CA ALA A 230 4.28 -13.50 19.86
C ALA A 230 3.73 -14.92 20.06
N ASN A 231 3.07 -15.18 21.19
CA ASN A 231 2.45 -16.47 21.46
C ASN A 231 1.29 -16.76 20.50
N GLN A 232 0.46 -15.75 20.20
CA GLN A 232 -0.59 -15.90 19.19
C GLN A 232 0.00 -16.22 17.82
N LEU A 233 0.96 -15.43 17.35
CA LEU A 233 1.61 -15.68 16.06
C LEU A 233 2.26 -17.06 15.99
N TYR A 234 2.86 -17.51 17.09
CA TYR A 234 3.41 -18.86 17.17
C TYR A 234 2.32 -19.91 17.00
N SER A 235 1.23 -19.81 17.77
CA SER A 235 0.13 -20.79 17.76
C SER A 235 -0.60 -20.90 16.41
N GLU A 236 -0.63 -19.81 15.63
CA GLU A 236 -1.30 -19.78 14.33
C GLU A 236 -0.43 -20.34 13.19
N ASN A 237 0.90 -20.26 13.32
CA ASN A 237 1.83 -20.52 12.22
C ASN A 237 2.70 -21.77 12.42
N PHE A 238 2.87 -22.25 13.65
CA PHE A 238 3.73 -23.38 13.99
C PHE A 238 2.91 -24.55 14.52
N LYS A 239 3.30 -25.77 14.14
CA LYS A 239 2.57 -27.00 14.49
C LYS A 239 3.16 -27.70 15.71
N VAL A 240 4.43 -27.45 16.00
CA VAL A 240 5.12 -28.04 17.14
C VAL A 240 4.65 -27.35 18.41
N ALA A 241 4.37 -28.13 19.46
CA ALA A 241 4.06 -27.59 20.76
C ALA A 241 5.35 -27.05 21.41
N ASP A 242 5.30 -25.80 21.86
CA ASP A 242 6.19 -25.23 22.87
C ASP A 242 7.67 -25.06 22.47
N ASN A 243 7.94 -24.45 21.31
CA ASN A 243 9.28 -23.96 20.97
C ASN A 243 9.53 -22.56 21.56
N HIS A 244 9.98 -22.52 22.81
CA HIS A 244 10.29 -21.27 23.52
C HIS A 244 11.31 -20.39 22.78
N GLU A 245 12.31 -20.98 22.12
CA GLU A 245 13.30 -20.23 21.36
C GLU A 245 12.66 -19.48 20.18
N GLN A 246 11.73 -20.13 19.46
CA GLN A 246 11.04 -19.50 18.34
C GLN A 246 10.11 -18.37 18.82
N ILE A 247 9.46 -18.54 19.97
CA ILE A 247 8.64 -17.49 20.58
C ILE A 247 9.50 -16.28 20.94
N GLU A 248 10.67 -16.47 21.57
CA GLU A 248 11.59 -15.36 21.90
C GLU A 248 12.11 -14.64 20.65
N ARG A 249 12.38 -15.39 19.57
CA ARG A 249 12.71 -14.80 18.26
C ARG A 249 11.57 -13.93 17.72
N LEU A 250 10.33 -14.41 17.82
CA LEU A 250 9.15 -13.62 17.40
C LEU A 250 8.99 -12.35 18.24
N LYS A 251 9.14 -12.43 19.57
CA LYS A 251 9.11 -11.25 20.45
C LYS A 251 10.15 -10.21 20.05
N HIS A 252 11.38 -10.66 19.79
CA HIS A 252 12.47 -9.80 19.35
C HIS A 252 12.17 -9.16 18.00
N SER A 253 11.65 -9.92 17.03
CA SER A 253 11.22 -9.41 15.72
C SER A 253 10.10 -8.37 15.83
N ILE A 254 9.06 -8.62 16.65
CA ILE A 254 7.95 -7.67 16.88
C ILE A 254 8.49 -6.36 17.45
N LYS A 255 9.37 -6.44 18.45
CA LYS A 255 9.97 -5.27 19.07
C LYS A 255 10.78 -4.45 18.06
N LEU A 256 11.72 -5.08 17.37
CA LEU A 256 12.54 -4.40 16.36
C LEU A 256 11.69 -3.78 15.26
N LEU A 257 10.66 -4.49 14.80
CA LEU A 257 9.77 -3.98 13.76
C LEU A 257 8.94 -2.79 14.26
N SER A 258 8.44 -2.82 15.50
CA SER A 258 7.71 -1.69 16.09
C SER A 258 8.59 -0.44 16.18
N GLU A 259 9.88 -0.59 16.49
CA GLU A 259 10.86 0.49 16.50
C GLU A 259 11.16 1.03 15.08
N GLN A 260 11.15 0.17 14.06
CA GLN A 260 11.28 0.63 12.67
C GLN A 260 10.02 1.37 12.21
N ILE A 261 8.82 0.92 12.59
CA ILE A 261 7.56 1.63 12.32
C ILE A 261 7.57 3.01 12.99
N ASP A 262 8.07 3.12 14.23
CA ASP A 262 8.24 4.40 14.92
C ASP A 262 9.20 5.36 14.18
N LYS A 263 10.17 4.83 13.44
CA LYS A 263 11.08 5.61 12.57
C LYS A 263 10.48 5.92 11.19
N GLY A 264 9.26 5.48 10.91
CA GLY A 264 8.54 5.72 9.64
C GLY A 264 8.68 4.60 8.61
N ALA A 265 9.06 3.40 9.03
CA ALA A 265 8.99 2.23 8.16
C ALA A 265 7.55 1.76 7.95
N GLU A 266 7.27 1.21 6.78
CA GLU A 266 5.96 0.65 6.47
C GLU A 266 6.13 -0.71 5.78
N ILE A 267 5.26 -1.66 6.09
CA ILE A 267 5.23 -2.97 5.44
C ILE A 267 3.88 -3.15 4.79
N HIS A 268 3.89 -3.49 3.51
CA HIS A 268 2.71 -3.67 2.69
C HIS A 268 2.76 -5.03 1.99
N PRO A 269 1.59 -5.67 1.76
CA PRO A 269 1.53 -6.79 0.83
C PRO A 269 1.93 -6.32 -0.57
N ALA A 270 2.45 -7.22 -1.40
CA ALA A 270 2.63 -6.92 -2.83
C ALA A 270 1.27 -6.64 -3.49
N LEU A 271 1.24 -5.82 -4.54
CA LEU A 271 -0.01 -5.41 -5.22
C LEU A 271 -0.83 -6.58 -5.78
N ASN A 272 -0.17 -7.68 -6.14
CA ASN A 272 -0.82 -8.88 -6.66
C ASN A 272 -1.17 -9.91 -5.58
N THR A 273 -1.04 -9.55 -4.30
CA THR A 273 -1.35 -10.44 -3.18
C THR A 273 -2.87 -10.64 -3.08
N PRO A 274 -3.36 -11.89 -2.95
CA PRO A 274 -4.78 -12.15 -2.76
C PRO A 274 -5.34 -11.47 -1.49
N GLU A 275 -6.62 -11.10 -1.53
CA GLU A 275 -7.27 -10.30 -0.47
C GLU A 275 -7.21 -10.96 0.91
N ASN A 276 -7.36 -12.29 0.97
CA ASN A 276 -7.26 -13.06 2.23
C ASN A 276 -5.90 -12.91 2.93
N VAL A 277 -4.83 -12.68 2.18
CA VAL A 277 -3.48 -12.44 2.72
C VAL A 277 -3.23 -10.95 2.91
N SER A 278 -3.77 -10.09 2.03
CA SER A 278 -3.70 -8.63 2.20
C SER A 278 -4.30 -8.19 3.54
N ASN A 279 -5.40 -8.81 3.96
CA ASN A 279 -6.07 -8.56 5.24
C ASN A 279 -5.21 -8.96 6.46
N LEU A 280 -4.09 -9.64 6.29
CA LEU A 280 -3.17 -9.93 7.40
C LEU A 280 -2.29 -8.73 7.75
N PHE A 281 -2.12 -7.77 6.85
CA PHE A 281 -1.31 -6.58 7.05
C PHE A 281 -2.14 -5.45 7.67
N PRO A 282 -1.54 -4.62 8.54
CA PRO A 282 -2.23 -3.47 9.10
C PRO A 282 -2.37 -2.36 8.05
N ASP A 283 -3.44 -1.56 8.15
CA ASP A 283 -3.52 -0.32 7.39
C ASP A 283 -2.60 0.72 8.01
N MET A 284 -1.41 0.88 7.42
CA MET A 284 -0.37 1.80 7.89
C MET A 284 -0.81 3.27 7.88
N LYS A 285 -1.92 3.63 7.20
CA LYS A 285 -2.46 4.99 7.21
C LYS A 285 -3.40 5.28 8.38
N HIS A 286 -3.99 4.24 8.98
CA HIS A 286 -5.01 4.35 10.02
C HIS A 286 -4.64 3.49 11.24
N LEU A 287 -3.39 3.58 11.68
CA LEU A 287 -2.86 2.78 12.79
C LEU A 287 -3.59 3.04 14.11
N GLU A 288 -4.19 4.23 14.28
CA GLU A 288 -5.00 4.59 15.44
C GLU A 288 -6.25 3.72 15.61
N LEU A 289 -6.81 3.18 14.51
CA LEU A 289 -7.98 2.32 14.53
C LEU A 289 -7.63 0.84 14.74
N LEU A 290 -6.34 0.50 14.76
CA LEU A 290 -5.89 -0.88 14.82
C LEU A 290 -6.23 -1.54 16.17
N GLU A 291 -6.80 -2.73 16.12
CA GLU A 291 -7.07 -3.56 17.30
C GLU A 291 -6.18 -4.82 17.30
N SER A 292 -5.83 -5.28 18.49
CA SER A 292 -5.15 -6.57 18.67
C SER A 292 -6.08 -7.71 18.22
N ARG A 293 -5.50 -8.70 17.55
CA ARG A 293 -6.21 -9.92 17.15
C ARG A 293 -6.30 -10.97 18.25
N ILE A 294 -5.69 -10.70 19.40
CA ILE A 294 -5.78 -11.57 20.55
C ILE A 294 -7.23 -11.53 21.02
N LYS A 295 -7.92 -12.67 20.99
CA LYS A 295 -9.25 -12.79 21.57
C LYS A 295 -9.14 -12.39 23.05
N LYS A 296 -9.72 -11.26 23.43
CA LYS A 296 -9.89 -10.91 24.84
C LYS A 296 -10.67 -12.06 25.48
N LEU A 297 -10.09 -12.69 26.49
CA LEU A 297 -10.84 -13.58 27.37
C LEU A 297 -11.94 -12.70 27.98
N THR A 298 -13.19 -12.92 27.56
CA THR A 298 -14.35 -12.40 28.27
C THR A 298 -14.29 -12.98 29.68
N GLU A 299 -14.24 -12.09 30.68
CA GLU A 299 -14.50 -12.44 32.08
C GLU A 299 -15.90 -13.07 32.23
#